data_AF-A0A7S2PG07-F1
#
_entry.id   AF-A0A7S2PG07-F1
#
_cell.length_a   1.000
_cell.length_b   1.000
_cell.length_c   1.000
_cell.angle_alpha   90.00
_cell.angle_beta   90.00
_cell.angle_gamma   90.00
#
_symmetry.space_group_name_H-M   'P 1'
#
loop_
_entity.id
_entity.type
_entity.pdbx_description
1 polymer ?
#
loop_
_entity_poly.entity_id
_entity_poly.type
_entity_poly.pdbx_seq_one_letter_code
_entity_poly.pdbx_strand_id
1 'polypeptide(L)'
;GGQPFGISLNDNVIKECEEEAGIPLTLAQRAKPVGAVSYEYSETDGQVNRSVLFCYDIELPPDFVPVAVDGEVDEFFLKSISEVLELMDPSCDDPIKPNCYLVIIDFLLRQGFIAPESPGYLDVLKRLRSGQCV
;
A
#
# COMPACT_ATOMS: atom_id res chain seq x y z
N GLY A 1 -6.69 -5.49 3.22
CA GLY A 1 -6.47 -6.87 3.65
C GLY A 1 -5.81 -7.80 2.63
N GLY A 2 -5.76 -9.08 2.97
CA GLY A 2 -5.24 -10.14 2.11
C GLY A 2 -6.25 -10.56 1.03
N GLN A 3 -5.81 -11.21 -0.04
CA GLN A 3 -6.71 -11.67 -1.11
C GLN A 3 -7.24 -13.08 -0.81
N PRO A 4 -8.55 -13.26 -0.52
CA PRO A 4 -9.10 -14.58 -0.30
C PRO A 4 -9.38 -15.30 -1.62
N PHE A 5 -9.48 -16.63 -1.53
CA PHE A 5 -9.86 -17.46 -2.68
C PHE A 5 -11.32 -17.23 -3.08
N GLY A 6 -11.57 -17.11 -4.38
CA GLY A 6 -12.94 -17.06 -4.93
C GLY A 6 -13.57 -15.67 -5.04
N ILE A 7 -12.88 -14.61 -4.60
CA ILE A 7 -13.28 -13.22 -4.85
C ILE A 7 -12.30 -12.56 -5.83
N SER A 8 -12.77 -11.61 -6.65
CA SER A 8 -11.87 -10.83 -7.51
C SER A 8 -11.05 -9.82 -6.69
N LEU A 9 -9.96 -9.28 -7.25
CA LEU A 9 -9.17 -8.24 -6.59
C LEU A 9 -10.02 -6.98 -6.33
N ASN A 10 -10.82 -6.56 -7.31
CA ASN A 10 -11.67 -5.38 -7.18
C ASN A 10 -12.76 -5.57 -6.13
N ASP A 11 -13.42 -6.73 -6.14
CA ASP A 11 -14.47 -7.02 -5.15
C ASP A 11 -13.89 -7.08 -3.74
N ASN A 12 -12.66 -7.61 -3.59
CA ASN A 12 -11.97 -7.61 -2.30
C ASN A 12 -11.61 -6.19 -1.85
N VAL A 13 -11.08 -5.34 -2.74
CA VAL A 13 -10.82 -3.92 -2.41
C VAL A 13 -12.09 -3.21 -1.95
N ILE A 14 -13.22 -3.46 -2.62
CA ILE A 14 -14.51 -2.87 -2.24
C ILE A 14 -14.94 -3.36 -0.85
N LYS A 15 -14.83 -4.67 -0.57
CA LYS A 15 -15.13 -5.27 0.72
C LYS A 15 -14.25 -4.66 1.83
N GLU A 16 -12.93 -4.72 1.70
CA GLU A 16 -12.00 -4.24 2.73
C GLU A 16 -12.13 -2.72 2.96
N CYS A 17 -12.46 -1.95 1.91
CA CYS A 17 -12.72 -0.51 2.04
C CYS A 17 -13.86 -0.22 3.05
N GLU A 18 -14.92 -1.02 3.02
CA GLU A 18 -16.05 -0.89 3.94
C GLU A 18 -15.70 -1.43 5.33
N GLU A 19 -15.12 -2.63 5.41
CA GLU A 19 -14.84 -3.32 6.68
C GLU A 19 -13.72 -2.67 7.50
N GLU A 20 -12.61 -2.28 6.88
CA GLU A 20 -11.45 -1.73 7.60
C GLU A 20 -11.58 -0.21 7.83
N ALA A 21 -12.21 0.52 6.89
CA ALA A 21 -12.17 1.99 6.85
C ALA A 21 -13.53 2.70 6.71
N GLY A 22 -14.65 1.96 6.66
CA GLY A 22 -15.99 2.54 6.53
C GLY A 22 -16.20 3.32 5.24
N ILE A 23 -15.41 3.05 4.19
CA ILE A 23 -15.55 3.69 2.89
C ILE A 23 -16.75 3.04 2.18
N PRO A 24 -17.84 3.79 1.92
CA PRO A 24 -19.05 3.22 1.32
C PRO A 24 -18.79 2.78 -0.12
N LEU A 25 -19.60 1.82 -0.58
CA LEU A 25 -19.54 1.26 -1.94
C LEU A 25 -19.45 2.33 -3.05
N THR A 26 -20.20 3.42 -2.90
CA THR A 26 -20.25 4.54 -3.86
C THR A 26 -18.90 5.25 -4.03
N LEU A 27 -18.05 5.22 -3.01
CA LEU A 27 -16.68 5.70 -3.06
C LEU A 27 -15.73 4.56 -3.45
N ALA A 28 -15.84 3.39 -2.81
CA ALA A 28 -14.93 2.26 -3.02
C ALA A 28 -14.85 1.82 -4.48
N GLN A 29 -15.97 1.84 -5.23
CA GLN A 29 -16.00 1.53 -6.66
C GLN A 29 -15.20 2.50 -7.56
N ARG A 30 -14.78 3.65 -7.02
CA ARG A 30 -13.93 4.62 -7.72
C ARG A 30 -12.45 4.24 -7.63
N ALA A 31 -12.07 3.28 -6.80
CA ALA A 31 -10.71 2.80 -6.67
C ALA A 31 -10.21 2.26 -8.02
N LYS A 32 -9.02 2.68 -8.43
CA LYS A 32 -8.41 2.29 -9.71
C LYS A 32 -7.19 1.43 -9.47
N PRO A 33 -7.04 0.28 -10.17
CA PRO A 33 -5.79 -0.47 -10.13
C PRO A 33 -4.68 0.37 -10.77
N VAL A 34 -3.54 0.46 -10.09
CA VAL A 34 -2.39 1.30 -10.51
C VAL A 34 -1.10 0.50 -10.69
N GLY A 35 -1.14 -0.80 -10.43
CA GLY A 35 -0.03 -1.71 -10.60
C GLY A 35 0.04 -2.75 -9.50
N ALA A 36 1.22 -3.32 -9.31
CA ALA A 36 1.50 -4.22 -8.20
C ALA A 36 2.97 -4.11 -7.81
N VAL A 37 3.28 -4.22 -6.52
CA VAL A 37 4.65 -4.41 -6.04
C VAL A 37 4.89 -5.87 -5.71
N SER A 38 6.09 -6.39 -5.99
CA SER A 38 6.46 -7.77 -5.66
C SER A 38 7.85 -7.85 -5.05
N TYR A 39 7.98 -8.66 -4.01
CA TYR A 39 9.25 -8.87 -3.31
C TYR A 39 9.41 -10.31 -2.84
N GLU A 40 10.66 -10.68 -2.60
CA GLU A 40 11.07 -11.98 -2.07
C GLU A 40 12.08 -11.73 -0.94
N TYR A 41 11.97 -12.48 0.15
CA TYR A 41 12.96 -12.49 1.22
C TYR A 41 13.11 -13.88 1.81
N SER A 42 14.30 -14.19 2.31
CA SER A 42 14.60 -15.45 2.98
C SER A 42 14.72 -15.25 4.48
N GLU A 43 14.09 -16.15 5.23
CA GLU A 43 14.28 -16.27 6.67
C GLU A 43 15.59 -17.01 6.98
N THR A 44 16.03 -16.94 8.24
CA THR A 44 17.29 -17.56 8.69
C THR A 44 17.31 -19.09 8.57
N ASP A 45 16.13 -19.72 8.50
CA ASP A 45 15.97 -21.17 8.33
C ASP A 45 15.94 -21.61 6.85
N GLY A 46 16.07 -20.67 5.92
CA GLY A 46 16.03 -20.91 4.48
C GLY A 46 14.62 -20.88 3.88
N GLN A 47 13.57 -20.59 4.65
CA GLN A 47 12.24 -20.36 4.10
C GLN A 47 12.26 -19.12 3.20
N VAL A 48 11.74 -19.26 1.99
CA VAL A 48 11.60 -18.15 1.04
C VAL A 48 10.16 -17.67 1.05
N ASN A 49 9.97 -16.42 1.45
CA ASN A 49 8.69 -15.73 1.43
C ASN A 49 8.59 -14.87 0.18
N ARG A 50 7.46 -14.98 -0.52
CA ARG A 50 7.12 -14.21 -1.70
C ARG A 50 5.83 -13.47 -1.47
N SER A 51 5.75 -12.24 -1.92
CA SER A 51 4.53 -11.45 -1.79
C SER A 51 4.33 -10.57 -3.01
N VAL A 52 3.07 -10.46 -3.41
CA VAL A 52 2.58 -9.54 -4.42
C VAL A 52 1.50 -8.70 -3.76
N LEU A 53 1.63 -7.38 -3.82
CA LEU A 53 0.61 -6.44 -3.37
C LEU A 53 0.06 -5.73 -4.61
N PHE A 54 -1.21 -5.95 -4.92
CA PHE A 54 -1.90 -5.21 -5.97
C PHE A 54 -2.30 -3.83 -5.42
N CYS A 55 -1.84 -2.77 -6.09
CA CYS A 55 -2.00 -1.41 -5.61
C CYS A 55 -3.21 -0.74 -6.28
N TYR A 56 -3.96 0.00 -5.47
CA TYR A 56 -5.13 0.75 -5.88
C TYR A 56 -5.03 2.18 -5.36
N ASP A 57 -5.42 3.15 -6.19
CA ASP A 57 -5.58 4.53 -5.77
C ASP A 57 -7.07 4.89 -5.73
N ILE A 58 -7.49 5.58 -4.67
CA ILE A 58 -8.83 6.14 -4.51
C ILE A 58 -8.71 7.59 -4.03
N GLU A 59 -9.33 8.51 -4.75
CA GLU A 59 -9.44 9.90 -4.34
C GLU A 59 -10.73 10.11 -3.54
N LEU A 60 -10.58 10.51 -2.28
CA LEU A 60 -11.68 10.67 -1.34
C LEU A 60 -12.13 12.14 -1.26
N PRO A 61 -13.42 12.40 -0.96
CA PRO A 61 -13.90 13.75 -0.65
C PRO A 61 -13.11 14.39 0.51
N PRO A 62 -12.83 15.70 0.49
CA PRO A 62 -12.08 16.37 1.57
C PRO A 62 -12.74 16.30 2.95
N ASP A 63 -14.05 16.07 3.00
CA ASP A 63 -14.88 15.94 4.21
C ASP A 63 -15.11 14.48 4.63
N PHE A 64 -14.57 13.51 3.90
CA PHE A 64 -14.64 12.11 4.28
C PHE A 64 -13.75 11.83 5.51
N VAL A 65 -14.31 11.15 6.51
CA VAL A 65 -13.59 10.69 7.69
C VAL A 65 -13.74 9.16 7.76
N PRO A 66 -12.64 8.39 7.67
CA PRO A 66 -12.69 6.93 7.79
C PRO A 66 -13.09 6.49 9.20
N VAL A 67 -13.68 5.31 9.29
CA VAL A 67 -14.12 4.70 10.55
C VAL A 67 -13.61 3.26 10.60
N ALA A 68 -12.99 2.87 11.71
CA ALA A 68 -12.65 1.47 11.96
C ALA A 68 -13.93 0.69 12.29
N VAL A 69 -14.37 -0.22 11.40
CA VAL A 69 -15.69 -0.86 11.52
C VAL A 69 -15.62 -2.25 12.14
N ASP A 70 -14.68 -3.08 11.68
CA ASP A 70 -14.59 -4.49 12.08
C ASP A 70 -13.64 -4.76 13.26
N GLY A 71 -12.87 -3.76 13.67
CA GLY A 71 -11.91 -3.82 14.77
C GLY A 71 -10.49 -4.27 14.38
N GLU A 72 -10.19 -4.42 13.09
CA GLU A 72 -8.81 -4.67 12.61
C GLU A 72 -7.94 -3.41 12.68
N VAL A 73 -8.56 -2.23 12.54
CA VAL A 73 -7.92 -0.91 12.66
C VAL A 73 -8.28 -0.27 13.99
N ASP A 74 -7.31 0.36 14.66
CA ASP A 74 -7.57 1.11 15.89
C ASP A 74 -8.05 2.53 15.58
N GLU A 75 -7.26 3.26 14.78
CA GLU A 75 -7.58 4.63 14.37
C GLU A 75 -6.94 5.03 13.02
N PHE A 76 -7.38 6.16 12.48
CA PHE A 76 -6.90 6.72 11.23
C PHE A 76 -6.33 8.13 11.44
N PHE A 77 -5.22 8.41 10.74
CA PHE A 77 -4.60 9.73 10.72
C PHE A 77 -4.52 10.25 9.29
N LEU A 78 -5.01 11.47 9.07
CA LEU A 78 -4.74 12.20 7.84
C LEU A 78 -3.34 12.82 7.91
N LYS A 79 -2.45 12.42 7.01
CA LYS A 79 -1.05 12.86 6.96
C LYS A 79 -0.71 13.49 5.62
N SER A 80 0.08 14.56 5.66
CA SER A 80 0.74 15.11 4.48
C SER A 80 1.85 14.16 3.98
N ILE A 81 2.28 14.33 2.73
CA ILE A 81 3.39 13.54 2.17
C ILE A 81 4.67 13.69 3.01
N SER A 82 4.95 14.89 3.51
CA SER A 82 6.11 15.12 4.38
C SER A 82 6.04 14.31 5.68
N GLU A 83 4.88 14.29 6.36
CA GLU A 83 4.71 13.48 7.57
C GLU A 83 4.79 11.98 7.27
N VAL A 84 4.28 11.52 6.12
CA VAL A 84 4.43 10.10 5.71
C VAL A 84 5.91 9.75 5.53
N LEU A 85 6.72 10.64 4.96
CA LEU A 85 8.15 10.42 4.81
C LEU A 85 8.89 10.37 6.15
N GLU A 86 8.47 11.18 7.14
CA GLU A 86 9.01 11.12 8.50
C GLU A 86 8.72 9.75 9.16
N LEU A 87 7.53 9.19 8.95
CA LEU A 87 7.16 7.86 9.45
C LEU A 87 7.90 6.70 8.76
N MET A 88 8.53 6.97 7.62
CA MET A 88 9.37 6.01 6.91
C MET A 88 10.85 6.10 7.31
N ASP A 89 11.23 7.10 8.12
CA ASP A 89 12.61 7.26 8.57
C ASP A 89 13.05 6.07 9.44
N PRO A 90 14.23 5.49 9.21
CA PRO A 90 14.73 4.37 10.01
C PRO A 90 14.90 4.65 11.52
N SER A 91 14.92 5.92 11.92
CA SER A 91 14.98 6.35 13.31
C SER A 91 13.62 6.60 13.96
N CYS A 92 12.52 6.39 13.23
CA CYS A 92 11.17 6.47 13.77
C CYS A 92 10.94 5.36 14.80
N ASP A 93 10.52 5.73 16.02
CA ASP A 93 10.26 4.80 17.12
C ASP A 93 9.02 3.91 16.88
N ASP A 94 8.04 4.41 16.11
CA ASP A 94 6.82 3.69 15.73
C ASP A 94 6.60 3.76 14.20
N PRO A 95 7.42 3.02 13.44
CA PRO A 95 7.42 3.12 11.99
C PRO A 95 6.22 2.41 11.37
N ILE A 96 5.87 2.85 10.15
CA ILE A 96 4.89 2.14 9.34
C ILE A 96 5.36 0.68 9.10
N LYS A 97 4.41 -0.24 8.96
CA LYS A 97 4.70 -1.65 8.62
C LYS A 97 5.61 -1.74 7.37
N PRO A 98 6.70 -2.53 7.39
CA PRO A 98 7.72 -2.51 6.35
C PRO A 98 7.21 -2.75 4.91
N ASN A 99 6.23 -3.63 4.72
CA ASN A 99 5.72 -3.91 3.37
C ASN A 99 4.90 -2.74 2.78
N CYS A 100 4.35 -1.86 3.63
CA CYS A 100 3.67 -0.64 3.18
C CYS A 100 4.67 0.37 2.59
N TYR A 101 5.96 0.33 2.95
CA TYR A 101 6.97 1.22 2.38
C TYR A 101 7.03 1.05 0.86
N LEU A 102 6.90 -0.18 0.38
CA LEU A 102 6.94 -0.50 -1.06
C LEU A 102 5.76 0.13 -1.80
N VAL A 103 4.56 0.09 -1.20
CA VAL A 103 3.35 0.70 -1.75
C VAL A 103 3.45 2.23 -1.76
N ILE A 104 3.99 2.82 -0.69
CA ILE A 104 4.21 4.28 -0.60
C ILE A 104 5.25 4.74 -1.61
N ILE A 105 6.39 4.04 -1.74
CA ILE A 105 7.42 4.39 -2.74
C ILE A 105 6.86 4.27 -4.16
N ASP A 106 6.08 3.22 -4.45
CA ASP A 106 5.40 3.06 -5.74
C ASP A 106 4.45 4.25 -6.02
N PHE A 107 3.66 4.68 -5.03
CA PHE A 107 2.82 5.87 -5.12
C PHE A 107 3.63 7.14 -5.40
N LEU A 108 4.71 7.38 -4.64
CA LEU A 108 5.55 8.57 -4.80
C LEU A 108 6.22 8.65 -6.17
N LEU A 109 6.64 7.50 -6.73
CA LEU A 109 7.16 7.40 -8.10
C LEU A 109 6.07 7.71 -9.13
N ARG A 110 4.88 7.09 -9.02
CA ARG A 110 3.77 7.29 -9.96
C ARG A 110 3.24 8.72 -9.96
N GLN A 111 3.24 9.38 -8.80
CA GLN A 111 2.77 10.76 -8.63
C GLN A 111 3.85 11.82 -8.87
N GLY A 112 5.10 11.41 -9.13
CA GLY A 112 6.20 12.34 -9.44
C GLY A 112 6.80 13.06 -8.24
N PHE A 113 6.55 12.61 -7.02
CA PHE A 113 7.24 13.11 -5.82
C PHE A 113 8.71 12.67 -5.76
N ILE A 114 9.04 11.55 -6.41
CA ILE A 114 10.42 11.11 -6.66
C ILE A 114 10.70 11.31 -8.14
N ALA A 115 11.67 12.17 -8.46
CA ALA A 115 11.98 12.54 -9.84
C ALA A 115 12.86 11.46 -10.53
N PRO A 116 12.75 11.27 -11.86
CA PRO A 116 13.62 10.36 -12.61
C PRO A 116 15.13 10.64 -12.45
N GLU A 117 15.50 11.88 -12.13
CA GLU A 117 16.87 12.32 -11.87
C GLU A 117 17.37 11.96 -10.47
N SER A 118 16.49 11.49 -9.57
CA SER A 118 16.88 11.06 -8.23
C SER A 118 17.87 9.88 -8.30
N PRO A 119 18.98 9.91 -7.53
CA PRO A 119 19.93 8.81 -7.51
C PRO A 119 19.26 7.46 -7.20
N GLY A 120 19.54 6.44 -8.02
CA GLY A 120 18.99 5.10 -7.84
C GLY A 120 17.53 4.92 -8.28
N TYR A 121 16.90 5.91 -8.93
CA TYR A 121 15.50 5.83 -9.39
C TYR A 121 15.16 4.51 -10.10
N LEU A 122 15.97 4.13 -11.11
CA LEU A 122 15.74 2.91 -11.88
C LEU A 122 15.98 1.63 -11.06
N ASP A 123 16.90 1.66 -10.10
CA ASP A 123 17.17 0.53 -9.22
C ASP A 123 15.99 0.28 -8.28
N VAL A 124 15.42 1.35 -7.72
CA VAL A 124 14.20 1.29 -6.90
C VAL A 124 13.04 0.77 -7.73
N LEU A 125 12.80 1.34 -8.92
CA LEU A 125 11.73 0.92 -9.82
C LEU A 125 11.82 -0.57 -10.15
N LYS A 126 13.02 -1.07 -10.44
CA LYS A 126 13.28 -2.49 -10.70
C LYS A 126 13.03 -3.35 -9.45
N ARG A 127 13.50 -2.91 -8.28
CA ARG A 127 13.35 -3.66 -7.01
C ARG A 127 11.91 -3.78 -6.56
N LEU A 128 11.05 -2.81 -6.87
CA LEU A 128 9.62 -2.90 -6.59
C LEU A 128 8.91 -4.02 -7.39
N ARG A 129 9.59 -4.68 -8.33
CA ARG A 129 9.06 -5.74 -9.19
C ARG A 129 9.97 -6.98 -9.21
N SER A 130 10.77 -7.19 -8.16
CA SER A 130 11.78 -8.27 -8.16
C SER A 130 11.28 -9.61 -7.64
N GLY A 131 10.17 -9.64 -6.89
CA GLY A 131 9.59 -10.89 -6.40
C GLY A 131 9.00 -11.72 -7.53
N GLN A 132 9.24 -13.03 -7.52
CA GLN A 132 8.59 -13.95 -8.45
C GLN A 132 7.08 -14.00 -8.19
N CYS A 133 6.30 -13.60 -9.20
CA CYS A 133 4.84 -13.72 -9.20
C CYS A 133 4.46 -15.08 -9.81
N VAL A 134 4.46 -16.13 -8.98
CA VAL A 134 4.00 -17.48 -9.34
C VAL A 134 2.74 -17.85 -8.60
#